data_AF-A0A1W6BHF9-F1
#
_entry.id   AF-A0A1W6BHF9-F1
#
_cell.length_a   1.000
_cell.length_b   1.000
_cell.length_c   1.000
_cell.angle_alpha   90.00
_cell.angle_beta   90.00
_cell.angle_gamma   90.00
#
_symmetry.space_group_name_H-M   'P 1'
#
loop_
_entity.id
_entity.type
_entity.pdbx_description
1 polymer ?
#
loop_
_entity_poly.entity_id
_entity_poly.type
_entity_poly.pdbx_seq_one_letter_code
_entity_poly.pdbx_strand_id
1 'polypeptide(L)'
;MKDIKISSNRSFGLVFFIVFLIISTYPLLNDQNIRIWSLIVSLIFLILGLINSNLLLPLNKIWFKFGILLGKIFSPIVMGMIFFFVVTPIALLMKIFKKDILNLKFNKNKSYWIKKNESSSSMKNQF
;
A
#
# COMPACT_ATOMS: atom_id res chain seq x y z
N MET A 1 -16.54 15.76 2.34
CA MET A 1 -15.83 14.49 2.10
C MET A 1 -14.99 14.68 0.84
N LYS A 2 -13.68 14.41 0.85
CA LYS A 2 -12.88 14.46 -0.38
C LYS A 2 -13.48 13.48 -1.39
N ASP A 3 -13.81 13.94 -2.59
CA ASP A 3 -14.25 13.07 -3.68
C ASP A 3 -13.09 12.15 -4.06
N ILE A 4 -13.10 10.94 -3.52
CA ILE A 4 -12.09 9.95 -3.85
C ILE A 4 -12.37 9.56 -5.31
N LYS A 5 -11.47 9.97 -6.21
CA LYS A 5 -11.59 9.67 -7.64
C LYS A 5 -11.58 8.15 -7.83
N ILE A 6 -12.72 7.62 -8.27
CA ILE A 6 -12.85 6.20 -8.63
C ILE A 6 -12.02 5.95 -9.90
N SER A 7 -11.41 4.77 -10.00
CA SER A 7 -10.69 4.33 -11.20
C SER A 7 -11.61 4.33 -12.42
N SER A 8 -11.05 4.58 -13.61
CA SER A 8 -11.83 4.50 -14.86
C SER A 8 -12.34 3.07 -15.10
N ASN A 9 -13.48 2.93 -15.81
CA ASN A 9 -14.02 1.61 -16.15
C ASN A 9 -13.07 0.82 -17.06
N ARG A 10 -12.32 1.53 -17.91
CA ARG A 10 -11.25 0.92 -18.72
C ARG A 10 -10.20 0.23 -17.86
N SER A 11 -9.66 0.93 -16.85
CA SER A 11 -8.66 0.34 -15.95
C SER A 11 -9.23 -0.85 -15.17
N PHE A 12 -10.48 -0.72 -14.68
CA PHE A 12 -11.17 -1.81 -14.01
C PHE A 12 -11.34 -3.04 -14.92
N GLY A 13 -11.83 -2.86 -16.15
CA GLY A 13 -12.01 -3.94 -17.12
C GLY A 13 -10.70 -4.64 -17.49
N LEU A 14 -9.60 -3.89 -17.67
CA LEU A 14 -8.28 -4.45 -17.96
C LEU A 14 -7.73 -5.29 -16.81
N VAL A 15 -7.90 -4.85 -15.55
CA VAL A 15 -7.47 -5.63 -14.38
C VAL A 15 -8.21 -6.96 -14.33
N PHE A 16 -9.53 -6.94 -14.48
CA PHE A 16 -10.34 -8.17 -14.46
C PHE A 16 -10.06 -9.08 -15.67
N PHE A 17 -9.80 -8.52 -16.85
CA PHE A 17 -9.30 -9.29 -17.99
C PHE A 17 -8.03 -10.06 -17.63
N ILE A 18 -7.02 -9.39 -17.06
CA ILE A 18 -5.75 -10.03 -16.68
C ILE A 18 -5.99 -11.13 -15.63
N VAL A 19 -6.82 -10.86 -14.61
CA VAL A 19 -7.14 -11.83 -13.56
C VAL A 19 -7.80 -13.09 -14.15
N PHE A 20 -8.84 -12.93 -14.97
CA PHE A 20 -9.52 -14.08 -15.58
C PHE A 20 -8.67 -14.77 -16.65
N LEU A 21 -7.75 -14.07 -17.30
CA LEU A 21 -6.78 -14.65 -18.21
C LEU A 21 -5.80 -15.55 -17.45
N ILE A 22 -5.26 -15.10 -16.32
CA ILE A 22 -4.41 -15.92 -15.45
C ILE A 22 -5.18 -17.14 -14.95
N ILE A 23 -6.42 -16.98 -14.49
CA ILE A 23 -7.25 -18.10 -14.03
C ILE A 23 -7.53 -19.09 -15.18
N SER A 24 -7.67 -18.59 -16.40
CA SER A 24 -7.90 -19.41 -17.59
C SER A 24 -6.67 -20.27 -17.93
N THR A 25 -5.47 -19.69 -17.85
CA THR A 25 -4.21 -20.34 -18.21
C THR A 25 -3.52 -21.07 -17.07
N TYR A 26 -3.89 -20.81 -15.81
CA TYR A 26 -3.32 -21.48 -14.63
C TYR A 26 -3.35 -23.02 -14.69
N PRO A 27 -4.44 -23.68 -15.14
CA PRO A 27 -4.49 -25.13 -15.25
C PRO A 27 -3.50 -25.72 -16.26
N LEU A 28 -3.03 -24.91 -17.21
CA LEU A 28 -2.06 -25.33 -18.22
C LEU A 28 -0.71 -25.71 -17.59
N LEU A 29 -0.40 -25.18 -16.40
CA LEU A 29 0.81 -25.54 -15.64
C LEU A 29 0.78 -26.98 -15.11
N ASN A 30 -0.40 -27.60 -15.05
CA ASN A 30 -0.62 -28.94 -14.52
C ASN A 30 -1.12 -29.91 -15.61
N ASP A 31 -0.82 -29.64 -16.89
CA ASP A 31 -1.29 -30.41 -18.06
C ASP A 31 -2.82 -30.54 -18.17
N GLN A 32 -3.57 -29.62 -17.56
CA GLN A 32 -5.02 -29.57 -17.66
C GLN A 32 -5.47 -28.63 -18.77
N ASN A 33 -6.67 -28.89 -19.30
CA ASN A 33 -7.28 -28.02 -20.30
C ASN A 33 -7.53 -26.61 -19.78
N ILE A 34 -7.44 -25.64 -20.69
CA ILE A 34 -7.77 -24.23 -20.43
C ILE A 34 -9.21 -24.15 -19.92
N ARG A 35 -9.45 -23.33 -18.89
CA ARG A 35 -10.82 -23.06 -18.40
C ARG A 35 -11.53 -22.14 -19.38
N ILE A 36 -12.18 -22.73 -20.38
CA ILE A 36 -12.88 -22.03 -21.47
C ILE A 36 -13.86 -20.97 -20.95
N TRP A 37 -14.58 -21.25 -19.86
CA TRP A 37 -15.48 -20.25 -19.27
C TRP A 37 -14.73 -18.99 -18.81
N SER A 38 -13.56 -19.16 -18.17
CA SER A 38 -12.75 -18.04 -17.67
C SER A 38 -12.15 -17.24 -18.82
N LEU A 39 -11.82 -17.92 -19.93
CA LEU A 39 -11.37 -17.28 -21.16
C LEU A 39 -12.47 -16.42 -21.80
N ILE A 40 -13.71 -16.93 -21.86
CA ILE A 40 -14.86 -16.17 -22.38
C ILE A 40 -15.10 -14.93 -21.52
N VAL A 41 -15.10 -15.09 -20.19
CA VAL A 41 -15.28 -13.98 -19.25
C VAL A 41 -14.18 -12.93 -19.40
N SER A 42 -12.92 -13.35 -19.55
CA SER A 42 -11.81 -12.41 -19.75
C SER A 42 -12.01 -11.57 -21.01
N LEU A 43 -12.36 -12.19 -22.14
CA LEU A 43 -12.64 -11.50 -23.40
C LEU A 43 -13.80 -10.50 -23.28
N ILE A 44 -14.87 -10.85 -22.55
CA ILE A 44 -15.98 -9.93 -22.28
C ILE A 44 -15.49 -8.69 -21.53
N PHE A 45 -14.68 -8.87 -20.47
CA PHE A 45 -14.11 -7.76 -19.71
C PHE A 45 -13.14 -6.91 -20.54
N LEU A 46 -12.39 -7.51 -21.46
CA LEU A 46 -11.51 -6.79 -22.37
C LEU A 46 -12.31 -5.88 -23.31
N ILE A 47 -13.34 -6.42 -23.96
CA ILE A 47 -14.19 -5.67 -24.90
C ILE A 47 -14.92 -4.54 -24.17
N LEU A 48 -15.57 -4.85 -23.03
CA LEU A 48 -16.28 -3.85 -22.23
C LEU A 48 -15.33 -2.78 -21.67
N GLY A 49 -14.11 -3.16 -21.29
CA GLY A 49 -13.08 -2.25 -20.80
C GLY A 49 -12.55 -1.32 -21.90
N LEU A 50 -12.31 -1.82 -23.11
CA LEU A 50 -11.86 -1.03 -24.26
C LEU A 50 -12.90 -0.02 -24.73
N ILE A 51 -14.18 -0.42 -24.74
CA ILE A 51 -15.32 0.45 -25.07
C ILE A 51 -15.62 1.44 -23.92
N ASN A 52 -14.96 1.29 -22.76
CA ASN A 52 -15.22 2.06 -21.55
C ASN A 52 -16.71 2.06 -21.16
N SER A 53 -17.34 0.88 -21.26
CA SER A 53 -18.79 0.73 -21.15
C SER A 53 -19.32 1.15 -19.77
N ASN A 54 -20.47 1.83 -19.76
CA ASN A 54 -21.17 2.23 -18.54
C ASN A 54 -21.68 1.04 -17.72
N LEU A 55 -21.79 -0.15 -18.32
CA LEU A 55 -22.16 -1.39 -17.60
C LEU A 55 -21.13 -1.78 -16.52
N LEU A 56 -19.87 -1.37 -16.68
CA LEU A 56 -18.82 -1.63 -15.69
C LEU A 56 -18.87 -0.67 -14.50
N LEU A 57 -19.60 0.46 -14.57
CA LEU A 57 -19.69 1.46 -13.51
C LEU A 57 -20.18 0.91 -12.15
N PRO A 58 -21.33 0.20 -12.06
CA PRO A 58 -21.80 -0.31 -10.78
C PRO A 58 -20.82 -1.32 -10.19
N LEU A 59 -20.24 -2.19 -11.04
CA LEU A 59 -19.30 -3.21 -10.61
C LEU A 59 -17.98 -2.59 -10.12
N ASN A 60 -17.46 -1.60 -10.85
CA ASN A 60 -16.28 -0.82 -10.48
C ASN A 60 -16.48 -0.08 -9.15
N LYS A 61 -17.67 0.51 -8.93
CA LYS A 61 -18.00 1.16 -7.64
C LYS A 61 -17.99 0.17 -6.46
N ILE A 62 -18.57 -1.02 -6.65
CA ILE A 62 -18.60 -2.06 -5.60
C ILE A 62 -17.18 -2.54 -5.31
N TRP A 63 -16.41 -2.85 -6.35
CA TRP A 63 -15.02 -3.27 -6.22
C TRP A 63 -14.16 -2.20 -5.53
N PHE A 64 -14.37 -0.93 -5.87
CA PHE A 64 -13.65 0.17 -5.26
C PHE A 64 -13.95 0.29 -3.76
N LYS A 65 -15.22 0.19 -3.36
CA LYS A 65 -15.62 0.17 -1.94
C LYS A 65 -15.00 -1.02 -1.21
N PHE A 66 -14.98 -2.19 -1.84
CA PHE A 66 -14.33 -3.38 -1.29
C PHE A 66 -12.81 -3.17 -1.12
N GLY A 67 -12.14 -2.56 -2.10
CA GLY A 67 -10.72 -2.20 -2.00
C GLY A 67 -10.41 -1.24 -0.85
N ILE A 68 -11.27 -0.23 -0.62
CA ILE A 68 -11.14 0.66 0.54
C ILE A 68 -11.31 -0.10 1.85
N LEU A 69 -12.31 -0.99 1.94
CA LEU A 69 -12.55 -1.79 3.14
C LEU A 69 -11.36 -2.70 3.44
N LEU A 70 -10.83 -3.39 2.43
CA LEU A 70 -9.61 -4.17 2.53
C LEU A 70 -8.45 -3.29 3.00
N GLY A 71 -8.23 -2.13 2.38
CA GLY A 71 -7.18 -1.20 2.76
C GLY A 71 -7.26 -0.75 4.22
N LYS A 72 -8.49 -0.54 4.73
CA LYS A 72 -8.73 -0.19 6.14
C LYS A 72 -8.32 -1.29 7.12
N ILE A 73 -8.41 -2.57 6.71
CA ILE A 73 -8.03 -3.72 7.54
C ILE A 73 -6.53 -4.00 7.40
N PHE A 74 -6.03 -4.03 6.17
CA PHE A 74 -4.64 -4.37 5.89
C PHE A 74 -3.65 -3.26 6.29
N SER A 75 -4.03 -1.99 6.19
CA SER A 75 -3.13 -0.88 6.56
C SER A 75 -2.68 -0.95 8.04
N PRO A 76 -3.58 -1.09 9.03
CA PRO A 76 -3.17 -1.32 10.42
C PRO A 76 -2.37 -2.59 10.64
N ILE A 77 -2.69 -3.69 9.93
CA ILE A 77 -1.96 -4.96 10.05
C ILE A 77 -0.51 -4.78 9.59
N VAL A 78 -0.32 -4.22 8.40
CA VAL A 78 1.02 -3.96 7.84
C VAL A 78 1.78 -2.98 8.73
N MET A 79 1.13 -1.91 9.21
CA MET A 79 1.76 -0.95 10.11
C MET A 79 2.15 -1.61 11.45
N GLY A 80 1.31 -2.49 11.98
CA GLY A 80 1.61 -3.31 13.16
C GLY A 80 2.82 -4.22 12.92
N MET A 81 2.87 -4.91 11.79
CA MET A 81 4.03 -5.73 11.41
C MET A 81 5.30 -4.89 11.34
N ILE A 82 5.29 -3.74 10.68
CA ILE A 82 6.44 -2.82 10.62
C ILE A 82 6.85 -2.39 12.04
N PHE A 83 5.88 -2.05 12.89
CA PHE A 83 6.17 -1.65 14.26
C PHE A 83 6.85 -2.76 15.06
N PHE A 84 6.34 -3.99 15.01
CA PHE A 84 6.89 -5.09 15.81
C PHE A 84 8.16 -5.73 15.23
N PHE A 85 8.28 -5.83 13.90
CA PHE A 85 9.42 -6.48 13.25
C PHE A 85 10.55 -5.52 12.86
N VAL A 86 10.28 -4.22 12.73
CA VAL A 86 11.29 -3.23 12.36
C VAL A 86 11.54 -2.26 13.50
N VAL A 87 10.53 -1.51 13.92
CA VAL A 87 10.72 -0.42 14.90
C VAL A 87 11.10 -0.95 16.28
N THR A 88 10.40 -1.97 16.76
CA THR A 88 10.62 -2.55 18.10
C THR A 88 12.02 -3.16 18.27
N PRO A 89 12.54 -4.00 17.35
CA PRO A 89 13.91 -4.51 17.48
C PRO A 89 14.96 -3.40 17.35
N ILE A 90 14.75 -2.39 16.50
CA ILE A 90 15.64 -1.23 16.44
C ILE A 90 15.68 -0.50 17.80
N ALA A 91 14.52 -0.24 18.40
CA ALA A 91 14.42 0.39 19.71
C ALA A 91 15.09 -0.45 20.81
N LEU A 92 14.93 -1.77 20.76
CA LEU A 92 15.55 -2.69 21.71
C LEU A 92 17.07 -2.72 21.56
N LEU A 93 17.58 -2.77 20.33
CA LEU A 93 19.01 -2.65 20.03
C LEU A 93 19.58 -1.33 20.56
N MET A 94 18.90 -0.21 20.32
CA MET A 94 19.33 1.09 20.83
C MET A 94 19.40 1.13 22.36
N LYS A 95 18.45 0.47 23.04
CA LYS A 95 18.45 0.33 24.50
C LYS A 95 19.63 -0.51 24.99
N ILE A 96 19.95 -1.61 24.30
CA ILE A 96 21.13 -2.45 24.60
C ILE A 96 22.42 -1.64 24.42
N PHE A 97 22.56 -0.90 23.31
CA PHE A 97 23.70 -0.02 23.06
C PHE A 97 23.68 1.28 23.89
N LYS A 98 22.69 1.45 24.79
CA LYS A 98 22.49 2.64 25.64
C LYS A 98 22.45 3.97 24.86
N LYS A 99 22.13 3.95 23.57
CA LYS A 99 22.04 5.14 22.72
C LYS A 99 20.75 5.89 23.03
N ASP A 100 20.88 7.11 23.54
CA ASP A 100 19.77 8.02 23.79
C ASP A 100 19.74 9.13 22.73
N ILE A 101 19.30 8.78 21.52
CA ILE A 101 19.21 9.76 20.41
C ILE A 101 18.12 10.82 20.63
N LEU A 102 17.13 10.52 21.47
CA LEU A 102 16.00 11.42 21.73
C LEU A 102 16.23 12.26 22.99
N ASN A 103 17.39 12.13 23.65
CA ASN A 103 17.71 12.80 24.92
C ASN A 103 16.58 12.70 25.96
N LEU A 104 15.96 11.52 26.07
CA LEU A 104 14.80 11.31 26.94
C LEU A 104 15.18 11.10 28.41
N LYS A 105 16.46 10.82 28.69
CA LYS A 105 16.93 10.69 30.07
C LYS A 105 16.82 12.03 30.78
N PHE A 106 16.34 11.98 32.03
CA PHE A 106 16.25 13.15 32.88
C PHE A 106 17.61 13.83 33.02
N ASN A 107 17.64 15.12 32.73
CA ASN A 107 18.83 15.94 32.84
C ASN A 107 18.67 16.93 33.99
N LYS A 108 19.68 17.06 34.86
CA LYS A 108 19.71 18.02 35.97
C LYS A 108 19.95 19.47 35.51
N ASN A 109 20.12 19.69 34.21
CA ASN A 109 20.32 21.01 33.63
C ASN A 109 19.09 21.91 33.83
N LYS A 110 19.33 23.22 33.99
CA LYS A 110 18.28 24.24 34.14
C LYS A 110 17.36 24.37 32.91
N SER A 111 17.78 23.85 31.76
CA SER A 111 17.03 23.91 30.50
C SER A 111 17.41 22.75 29.58
N TYR A 112 16.45 22.26 28.80
CA TYR A 112 16.64 21.30 27.70
C TYR A 112 17.17 21.95 26.41
N TRP A 113 17.36 23.28 26.41
CA TRP A 113 17.85 24.01 25.24
C TRP A 113 19.30 23.61 24.89
N ILE A 114 19.49 23.04 23.70
CA ILE A 114 20.81 22.68 23.18
C ILE A 114 21.43 23.95 22.58
N LYS A 115 22.43 24.52 23.25
CA LYS A 115 23.16 25.69 22.71
C LYS A 115 23.97 25.27 21.48
N LYS A 116 23.82 26.01 20.40
CA LYS A 116 24.60 25.85 19.18
C LYS A 116 25.93 26.60 19.35
N ASN A 117 27.06 25.91 19.24
CA ASN A 117 28.39 26.50 19.44
C ASN A 117 28.94 27.22 18.19
N GLU A 118 28.27 27.12 17.04
CA GLU A 118 28.71 27.69 15.77
C GLU A 118 27.78 28.81 15.29
N SER A 119 28.35 29.97 14.98
CA SER A 119 27.66 31.16 14.46
C SER A 119 27.44 31.14 12.94
N SER A 120 28.09 30.22 12.22
CA SER A 120 27.91 30.07 10.78
C SER A 120 26.63 29.31 10.45
N SER A 121 25.62 30.05 10.02
CA SER A 121 24.36 29.54 9.48
C SER A 121 24.58 28.86 8.12
N SER A 122 25.10 27.62 8.12
CA SER A 122 25.04 26.76 6.93
C SER A 122 23.70 26.03 6.91
N MET A 123 22.93 26.20 5.83
CA MET A 123 21.67 25.48 5.58
C MET A 123 21.87 23.99 5.25
N LYS A 124 23.12 23.49 5.24
CA LYS A 124 23.42 22.10 4.87
C LYS A 124 22.81 21.08 5.84
N ASN A 125 22.58 21.44 7.11
CA ASN A 125 22.04 20.54 8.15
C ASN A 125 20.85 21.20 8.88
N GLN A 126 19.80 21.58 8.15
CA GLN A 126 18.60 22.21 8.73
C GLN A 126 17.53 21.20 9.19
N PHE A 127 17.62 19.95 8.77
CA PHE A 127 16.65 18.88 9.06
C PHE A 127 17.27 17.73 9.84
#